data_AF-A0A9P3LYR5-F1
#
_entry.id   AF-A0A9P3LYR5-F1
#
_cell.length_a   1.000
_cell.length_b   1.000
_cell.length_c   1.000
_cell.angle_alpha   90.00
_cell.angle_beta   90.00
_cell.angle_gamma   90.00
#
_symmetry.space_group_name_H-M   'P 1'
#
loop_
_entity.id
_entity.type
_entity.pdbx_description
1 polymer ?
#
loop_
_entity_poly.entity_id
_entity_poly.type
_entity_poly.pdbx_seq_one_letter_code
_entity_poly.pdbx_strand_id
1 'polypeptide(L)'
;MASSLLRLTLFTKANCGLCTTAKEALMRVQTKVPFHLDQVDIYAPGKEAAQKYMFDVPVVELNGRVAMMHRIDEPKLIDILQQEASKGKSKP
;
A
#
# COMPACT_ATOMS: atom_id res chain seq x y z
N MET A 1 1.64 19.94 15.00
CA MET A 1 2.22 18.70 14.47
C MET A 1 1.30 18.21 13.37
N ALA A 2 1.59 18.55 12.10
CA ALA A 2 0.74 18.15 10.98
C ALA A 2 1.05 16.70 10.61
N SER A 3 0.35 15.79 11.27
CA SER A 3 0.31 14.37 10.94
C SER A 3 -0.44 14.21 9.63
N SER A 4 0.26 14.36 8.50
CA SER A 4 -0.26 13.90 7.22
C SER A 4 -0.48 12.39 7.34
N LEU A 5 -1.73 11.97 7.57
CA LEU A 5 -2.10 10.56 7.69
C LEU A 5 -1.98 9.90 6.32
N LEU A 6 -0.78 9.43 5.97
CA LEU A 6 -0.54 8.63 4.78
C LEU A 6 -1.45 7.39 4.83
N ARG A 7 -2.26 7.15 3.80
CA ARG A 7 -3.13 5.99 3.71
C ARG A 7 -2.62 5.03 2.65
N LEU A 8 -2.21 3.85 3.09
CA LEU A 8 -1.76 2.75 2.24
C LEU A 8 -2.87 1.71 2.16
N THR A 9 -3.28 1.34 0.95
CA THR A 9 -4.23 0.25 0.73
C THR A 9 -3.51 -0.88 0.01
N LEU A 10 -3.35 -2.00 0.70
CA LEU A 10 -2.83 -3.23 0.14
C LEU A 10 -4.00 -4.07 -0.37
N PHE A 11 -4.02 -4.28 -1.68
CA PHE A 11 -4.86 -5.28 -2.31
C PHE A 11 -4.15 -6.63 -2.26
N THR A 12 -4.78 -7.56 -1.57
CA THR A 12 -4.26 -8.91 -1.35
C THR A 12 -5.32 -9.94 -1.73
N LYS A 13 -4.92 -11.20 -1.84
CA LYS A 13 -5.83 -12.33 -1.98
C LYS A 13 -5.49 -13.40 -0.96
N ALA A 14 -6.52 -14.09 -0.48
CA ALA A 14 -6.36 -15.35 0.23
C ALA A 14 -5.48 -16.32 -0.60
N ASN A 15 -4.54 -16.98 0.09
CA ASN A 15 -3.71 -18.06 -0.47
C ASN A 15 -2.66 -17.65 -1.52
N CYS A 16 -1.91 -16.56 -1.31
CA CYS A 16 -0.81 -16.15 -2.18
C CYS A 16 0.49 -15.91 -1.41
N GLY A 17 1.53 -16.69 -1.70
CA GLY A 17 2.84 -16.56 -1.04
C GLY A 17 3.49 -15.17 -1.21
N LEU A 18 3.27 -14.52 -2.36
CA LEU A 18 3.79 -13.16 -2.62
C LEU A 18 3.13 -12.10 -1.73
N CYS A 19 1.87 -12.31 -1.32
CA CYS A 19 1.17 -11.39 -0.44
C CYS A 19 1.74 -11.39 0.99
N THR A 20 2.24 -12.54 1.46
CA THR A 20 2.87 -12.66 2.78
C THR A 20 4.10 -11.76 2.87
N THR A 21 4.99 -11.82 1.87
CA THR A 21 6.19 -10.99 1.81
C THR A 21 5.84 -9.50 1.73
N ALA A 22 4.83 -9.13 0.92
CA ALA A 22 4.36 -7.75 0.83
C ALA A 22 3.81 -7.23 2.17
N LYS A 23 3.07 -8.07 2.90
CA LYS A 23 2.53 -7.72 4.22
C LYS A 23 3.63 -7.54 5.26
N GLU A 24 4.61 -8.45 5.31
CA GLU A 24 5.77 -8.31 6.18
C GLU A 24 6.57 -7.03 5.90
N ALA A 25 6.81 -6.75 4.61
CA ALA A 25 7.43 -5.51 4.17
C ALA A 25 6.66 -4.29 4.70
N LEU A 26 5.35 -4.25 4.52
CA LEU A 26 4.52 -3.13 5.00
C LEU A 26 4.56 -2.98 6.52
N MET A 27 4.54 -4.08 7.28
CA MET A 27 4.67 -4.01 8.75
C MET A 27 6.01 -3.41 9.18
N ARG A 28 7.11 -3.76 8.50
CA ARG A 28 8.44 -3.16 8.77
C ARG A 28 8.52 -1.70 8.36
N VAL A 29 7.84 -1.31 7.29
CA VAL A 29 7.78 0.09 6.86
C VAL A 29 6.93 0.90 7.86
N GLN A 30 5.86 0.31 8.40
CA GLN A 30 4.98 0.95 9.39
C GLN A 30 5.70 1.28 10.71
N THR A 31 6.72 0.51 11.10
CA THR A 31 7.54 0.85 12.27
C THR A 31 8.46 2.05 12.04
N LYS A 32 8.83 2.33 10.78
CA LYS A 32 9.67 3.48 10.41
C LYS A 32 8.87 4.73 10.10
N VAL A 33 7.75 4.57 9.40
CA VAL A 33 6.87 5.66 8.98
C VAL A 33 5.46 5.35 9.46
N PRO A 34 4.84 6.19 10.30
CA PRO A 34 3.47 5.99 10.70
C PRO A 34 2.53 6.29 9.53
N PHE A 35 1.82 5.27 9.07
CA PHE A 35 0.78 5.37 8.04
C PHE A 35 -0.37 4.41 8.37
N HIS A 36 -1.54 4.71 7.81
CA HIS A 36 -2.71 3.87 7.91
C HIS A 36 -2.61 2.76 6.86
N LEU A 37 -2.52 1.50 7.28
CA LEU A 37 -2.53 0.36 6.37
C LEU A 37 -3.94 -0.27 6.32
N ASP A 38 -4.55 -0.25 5.14
CA ASP A 38 -5.86 -0.80 4.83
C ASP A 38 -5.64 -2.06 3.99
N GLN A 39 -6.09 -3.22 4.46
CA GLN A 39 -5.98 -4.48 3.73
C GLN A 39 -7.33 -4.77 3.08
N VAL A 40 -7.34 -4.77 1.75
CA VAL A 40 -8.53 -5.04 0.94
C VAL A 40 -8.31 -6.36 0.22
N ASP A 41 -9.17 -7.33 0.53
CA ASP A 41 -9.19 -8.57 -0.24
C ASP A 41 -9.84 -8.31 -1.60
N ILE A 42 -9.16 -8.65 -2.70
CA ILE A 42 -9.69 -8.45 -4.05
C ILE A 42 -10.91 -9.35 -4.32
N TYR A 43 -11.05 -10.48 -3.62
CA TYR A 43 -12.19 -11.39 -3.68
C TYR A 43 -13.29 -11.01 -2.68
N ALA A 44 -13.16 -9.88 -1.97
CA ALA A 44 -14.23 -9.38 -1.11
C ALA A 44 -15.53 -9.24 -1.93
N PRO A 45 -16.67 -9.66 -1.36
CA PRO A 45 -17.95 -9.67 -2.08
C PRO A 45 -18.32 -8.26 -2.54
N GLY A 46 -18.64 -8.11 -3.82
CA GLY A 46 -19.02 -6.83 -4.44
C GLY A 46 -17.88 -6.05 -5.11
N LYS A 47 -16.68 -6.63 -5.26
CA LYS A 47 -15.58 -5.99 -6.00
C LYS A 47 -15.24 -6.71 -7.31
N GLU A 48 -15.40 -6.02 -8.44
CA GLU A 48 -14.89 -6.46 -9.76
C GLU A 48 -13.36 -6.40 -9.86
N ALA A 49 -12.71 -5.81 -8.85
CA ALA A 49 -11.26 -5.73 -8.70
C ALA A 49 -10.58 -7.12 -8.71
N ALA A 50 -11.29 -8.19 -8.31
CA ALA A 50 -10.80 -9.56 -8.39
C ALA A 50 -10.31 -9.88 -9.80
N GLN A 51 -11.14 -9.68 -10.83
CA GLN A 51 -10.76 -10.05 -12.20
C GLN A 51 -9.67 -9.14 -12.77
N LYS A 52 -9.61 -7.89 -12.34
CA LYS A 52 -8.67 -6.89 -12.86
C LYS A 52 -7.29 -6.95 -12.21
N TYR A 53 -7.22 -7.32 -10.93
CA TYR A 53 -5.97 -7.36 -10.16
C TYR A 53 -5.57 -8.78 -9.72
N MET A 54 -6.32 -9.85 -10.03
CA MET A 54 -5.95 -11.23 -9.63
C MET A 54 -4.58 -11.68 -10.13
N PHE A 55 -4.12 -11.14 -11.25
CA PHE A 55 -2.81 -11.38 -11.83
C PHE A 55 -1.76 -10.35 -11.37
N ASP A 56 -2.18 -9.13 -11.04
CA ASP A 56 -1.29 -8.02 -10.66
C ASP A 56 -1.06 -7.87 -9.15
N VAL A 57 -1.76 -8.64 -8.31
CA VAL A 57 -1.53 -8.66 -6.86
C VAL A 57 -0.13 -9.21 -6.51
N PRO A 58 0.56 -8.62 -5.53
CA PRO A 58 0.10 -7.56 -4.62
C PRO A 58 0.10 -6.16 -5.25
N VAL A 59 -0.99 -5.41 -5.05
CA VAL A 59 -1.10 -4.00 -5.48
C VAL A 59 -1.19 -3.12 -4.24
N VAL A 60 -0.42 -2.04 -4.24
CA VAL A 60 -0.34 -1.08 -3.14
C VAL A 60 -0.71 0.30 -3.65
N GLU A 61 -1.75 0.87 -3.06
CA GLU A 61 -2.17 2.25 -3.30
C GLU A 61 -1.77 3.16 -2.15
N LEU A 62 -1.22 4.33 -2.46
CA LEU A 62 -0.92 5.39 -1.51
C LEU A 62 -1.86 6.58 -1.76
N ASN A 63 -2.65 6.94 -0.75
CA ASN A 63 -3.66 8.00 -0.80
C ASN A 63 -4.61 7.88 -1.99
N GLY A 64 -5.01 6.64 -2.34
CA GLY A 64 -5.89 6.35 -3.48
C GLY A 64 -5.21 6.45 -4.85
N ARG A 65 -3.88 6.43 -4.90
CA ARG A 65 -3.11 6.27 -6.14
C ARG A 65 -2.26 5.01 -6.09
N VAL A 66 -2.29 4.20 -7.14
CA VAL A 66 -1.40 3.04 -7.30
C VAL A 66 0.06 3.50 -7.18
N ALA A 67 0.71 3.09 -6.09
CA ALA A 67 2.11 3.38 -5.83
C ALA A 67 2.99 2.26 -6.39
N MET A 68 2.62 1.00 -6.15
CA MET A 68 3.40 -0.18 -6.54
C MET A 68 2.47 -1.36 -6.87
N MET A 69 2.89 -2.22 -7.80
CA MET A 69 2.21 -3.47 -8.16
C MET A 69 3.27 -4.54 -8.45
N HIS A 70 2.90 -5.82 -8.35
CA HIS A 70 3.76 -7.01 -8.51
C HIS A 70 4.91 -7.18 -7.50
N ARG A 71 5.66 -6.11 -7.19
CA ARG A 71 6.84 -6.16 -6.32
C ARG A 71 6.81 -5.00 -5.32
N ILE A 72 6.81 -5.35 -4.04
CA ILE A 72 6.85 -4.38 -2.94
C ILE A 72 8.27 -4.36 -2.38
N ASP A 73 9.04 -3.37 -2.80
CA ASP A 73 10.37 -3.12 -2.25
C ASP A 73 10.26 -2.16 -1.05
N GLU A 74 10.50 -2.66 0.16
CA GLU A 74 10.53 -1.90 1.41
C GLU A 74 11.27 -0.55 1.31
N PRO A 75 12.54 -0.49 0.84
CA PRO A 75 13.29 0.77 0.80
C PRO A 75 12.66 1.79 -0.15
N LYS A 76 12.11 1.32 -1.28
CA LYS A 76 11.48 2.18 -2.28
C LYS A 76 10.14 2.72 -1.78
N LEU A 77 9.36 1.89 -1.08
CA LEU A 77 8.11 2.30 -0.48
C LEU A 77 8.34 3.36 0.61
N ILE A 78 9.37 3.20 1.45
CA ILE A 78 9.74 4.19 2.48
C ILE A 78 10.06 5.53 1.83
N ASP A 79 10.87 5.54 0.77
CA ASP A 79 11.24 6.78 0.07
C ASP A 79 10.00 7.51 -0.46
N ILE A 80 9.10 6.78 -1.12
CA ILE A 80 7.83 7.33 -1.63
C ILE A 80 6.99 7.90 -0.48
N LEU A 81 6.85 7.18 0.64
CA LEU A 81 6.08 7.64 1.79
C LEU A 81 6.68 8.90 2.42
N GLN A 82 8.00 8.98 2.53
CA GLN A 82 8.70 10.16 3.05
C GLN A 82 8.58 11.35 2.11
N GLN A 83 8.63 11.11 0.79
CA GLN A 83 8.38 12.16 -0.21
C GLN A 83 6.95 12.67 -0.15
N GLU A 84 5.95 11.80 -0.05
CA GLU A 84 4.54 12.21 0.05
C GLU A 84 4.24 12.92 1.38
N ALA A 85 4.84 12.47 2.48
CA ALA A 85 4.77 13.17 3.76
C ALA A 85 5.34 14.60 3.67
N SER A 86 6.40 14.80 2.85
CA SER A 86 7.04 16.10 2.64
C SER A 86 6.23 17.00 1.69
N LYS A 87 5.66 16.46 0.61
CA LYS A 87 4.83 17.20 -0.35
C LYS A 87 3.50 17.69 0.22
N GLY A 88 2.91 16.96 1.18
CA GLY A 88 1.66 17.35 1.84
C GLY A 88 1.71 18.69 2.61
N LYS A 89 2.89 19.28 2.81
CA LYS A 89 3.04 20.62 3.40
C LYS A 89 2.92 21.79 2.41
N SER A 90 2.87 21.50 1.11
CA SER A 90 2.81 22.53 0.07
C SER A 90 1.46 22.55 -0.61
N LYS A 91 0.44 23.11 0.05
CA LYS A 91 -0.69 23.68 -0.68
C LYS A 91 -1.04 25.05 -0.07
N PRO A 92 -0.73 26.17 -0.75
CA PRO A 92 -1.30 27.47 -0.43
C PRO A 92 -2.79 27.54 -0.79
#